data_AF-A0A382MFI7-F1
#
_entry.id   AF-A0A382MFI7-F1
#
_cell.length_a   1.000
_cell.length_b   1.000
_cell.length_c   1.000
_cell.angle_alpha   90.00
_cell.angle_beta   90.00
_cell.angle_gamma   90.00
#
_symmetry.space_group_name_H-M   'P 1'
#
loop_
_entity.id
_entity.type
_entity.pdbx_description
1 polymer ?
#
loop_
_entity_poly.entity_id
_entity_poly.type
_entity_poly.pdbx_seq_one_letter_code
_entity_poly.pdbx_strand_id
1 'polypeptide(L)'
;MKCFNRINTILNAILVLLLWTGCADPYFANLHSEAGNEEYQFSVEAIYLAEDENGYYHMELNSESNQSLTRLVSYTNNPHVNKVMWVADVYWIYRGEELPVVNSASYTDEETGEAYTMFAPIYSMRGDTITIWSWYYDEWNGNKYYNTSIRVVVY
;
A
#
# COMPACT_ATOMS: atom_id res chain seq x y z
N MET A 1 46.68 -3.59 56.33
CA MET A 1 46.68 -3.65 54.85
C MET A 1 45.24 -3.91 54.34
N LYS A 2 44.37 -2.89 54.36
CA LYS A 2 42.99 -2.95 53.83
C LYS A 2 42.54 -1.65 53.12
N CYS A 3 43.38 -0.61 53.05
CA CYS A 3 43.03 0.66 52.41
C CYS A 3 43.24 0.67 50.88
N PHE A 4 44.17 -0.13 50.34
CA PHE A 4 44.52 -0.03 48.91
C PHE A 4 43.45 -0.65 47.97
N ASN A 5 42.79 -1.74 48.39
CA ASN A 5 41.75 -2.38 47.57
C ASN A 5 40.45 -1.57 47.48
N ARG A 6 40.05 -0.84 48.53
CA ARG A 6 38.81 -0.03 48.51
C ARG A 6 38.89 1.15 47.53
N ILE A 7 40.08 1.74 47.36
CA ILE A 7 40.28 2.87 46.42
C ILE A 7 40.13 2.38 44.98
N ASN A 8 40.71 1.23 44.63
CA ASN A 8 40.54 0.63 43.29
C ASN A 8 39.10 0.20 43.00
N THR A 9 38.33 -0.24 44.01
CA THR A 9 36.90 -0.55 43.80
C THR A 9 36.06 0.71 43.56
N ILE A 10 36.36 1.80 44.27
CA ILE A 10 35.65 3.08 44.12
C ILE A 10 36.03 3.76 42.78
N LEU A 11 37.30 3.72 42.37
CA LEU A 11 37.74 4.26 41.08
C LEU A 11 37.10 3.50 39.90
N ASN A 12 37.06 2.17 39.97
CA ASN A 12 36.39 1.36 38.95
C ASN A 12 34.88 1.59 38.92
N ALA A 13 34.23 1.80 40.07
CA ALA A 13 32.81 2.14 40.11
C ALA A 13 32.51 3.50 39.44
N ILE A 14 33.38 4.50 39.65
CA ILE A 14 33.26 5.82 39.02
C ILE A 14 33.50 5.75 37.50
N LEU A 15 34.47 4.93 37.05
CA LEU A 15 34.76 4.74 35.63
C LEU A 15 33.60 4.04 34.89
N VAL A 16 32.92 3.10 35.55
CA VAL A 16 31.71 2.42 35.01
C VAL A 16 30.51 3.36 34.97
N LEU A 17 30.36 4.26 35.94
CA LEU A 17 29.29 5.28 35.95
C LEU A 17 29.44 6.31 34.82
N LEU A 18 30.67 6.64 34.42
CA LEU A 18 30.95 7.55 33.30
C LEU A 18 30.65 6.94 31.92
N LEU A 19 30.49 5.61 31.83
CA LEU A 19 30.09 4.93 30.59
C LEU A 19 28.58 4.98 30.33
N TRP A 20 27.77 5.41 31.32
CA TRP A 20 26.30 5.39 31.22
C TRP A 20 25.67 6.77 31.03
N THR A 21 26.44 7.86 31.12
CA THR A 21 25.96 9.21 30.77
C THR A 21 26.39 9.57 29.35
N GLY A 22 25.97 8.78 28.37
CA GLY A 22 25.94 9.23 26.99
C GLY A 22 24.82 10.24 26.85
N CYS A 23 25.13 11.54 26.94
CA CYS A 23 24.19 12.57 26.56
C CYS A 23 24.06 12.51 25.04
N ALA A 24 22.92 12.07 24.52
CA ALA A 24 22.60 12.28 23.11
C ALA A 24 22.47 13.80 22.90
N ASP A 25 23.30 14.35 22.02
CA ASP A 25 23.27 15.77 21.71
C ASP A 25 21.94 16.10 20.98
N PRO A 26 21.09 17.00 21.55
CA PRO A 26 19.79 17.33 20.97
C PRO A 26 19.89 18.00 19.59
N TYR A 27 21.07 18.47 19.15
CA TYR A 27 21.27 18.98 17.80
C TYR A 27 21.26 17.87 16.73
N PHE A 28 21.72 16.65 17.05
CA PHE A 28 21.69 15.53 16.09
C PHE A 28 20.32 14.85 16.01
N ALA A 29 19.48 14.98 17.04
CA ALA A 29 18.09 14.49 17.01
C ALA A 29 17.23 15.25 15.97
N ASN A 30 17.59 16.49 15.63
CA ASN A 30 16.84 17.34 14.71
C ASN A 30 17.48 17.47 13.31
N LEU A 31 18.65 16.86 13.08
CA LEU A 31 19.29 16.85 11.75
C LEU A 31 18.75 15.73 10.85
N HIS A 32 18.09 14.73 11.45
CA HIS A 32 17.14 13.86 10.78
C HIS A 32 15.73 14.40 11.04
N SER A 33 15.36 15.48 10.36
CA SER A 33 13.94 15.80 10.25
C SER A 33 13.22 14.56 9.72
N GLU A 34 12.14 14.14 10.37
CA GLU A 34 11.27 13.02 10.00
C GLU A 34 10.53 13.23 8.66
N ALA A 35 11.05 14.07 7.76
CA ALA A 35 10.62 14.14 6.38
C ALA A 35 10.89 12.79 5.71
N GLY A 36 9.82 12.06 5.37
CA GLY A 36 9.93 10.69 4.83
C GLY A 36 9.39 9.58 5.74
N ASN A 37 8.77 9.90 6.89
CA ASN A 37 8.21 8.87 7.79
C ASN A 37 6.67 8.81 7.86
N GLU A 38 5.94 9.63 7.12
CA GLU A 38 4.46 9.55 7.14
C GLU A 38 3.99 8.23 6.54
N GLU A 39 2.93 7.63 7.07
CA GLU A 39 2.35 6.40 6.53
C GLU A 39 0.90 6.69 6.16
N TYR A 40 0.58 6.51 4.88
CA TYR A 40 -0.76 6.74 4.38
C TYR A 40 -1.49 5.40 4.26
N GLN A 41 -2.72 5.34 4.77
CA GLN A 41 -3.57 4.17 4.62
C GLN A 41 -3.91 4.00 3.13
N PHE A 42 -3.60 2.85 2.55
CA PHE A 42 -3.92 2.54 1.16
C PHE A 42 -5.05 1.50 1.08
N SER A 43 -6.16 1.86 0.43
CA SER A 43 -7.30 0.96 0.23
C SER A 43 -7.81 0.99 -1.20
N VAL A 44 -8.53 -0.07 -1.58
CA VAL A 44 -9.17 -0.23 -2.90
C VAL A 44 -10.58 -0.74 -2.68
N GLU A 45 -11.53 -0.18 -3.44
CA GLU A 45 -12.94 -0.54 -3.34
C GLU A 45 -13.59 -0.69 -4.73
N ALA A 46 -14.59 -1.56 -4.82
CA ALA A 46 -15.49 -1.67 -5.96
C ALA A 46 -16.84 -1.04 -5.60
N ILE A 47 -16.91 0.29 -5.62
CA ILE A 47 -18.01 1.12 -5.06
C ILE A 47 -19.43 0.84 -5.58
N TYR A 48 -19.57 0.08 -6.65
CA TYR A 48 -20.87 -0.28 -7.24
C TYR A 48 -21.22 -1.76 -7.06
N LEU A 49 -20.37 -2.53 -6.39
CA LEU A 49 -20.57 -3.95 -6.15
C LEU A 49 -20.87 -4.19 -4.67
N ALA A 50 -21.72 -5.18 -4.40
CA ALA A 50 -21.95 -5.63 -3.04
C ALA A 50 -20.76 -6.47 -2.56
N GLU A 51 -20.31 -6.23 -1.33
CA GLU A 51 -19.30 -7.03 -0.64
C GLU A 51 -19.98 -8.03 0.29
N ASP A 52 -19.49 -9.27 0.33
CA ASP A 52 -19.98 -10.29 1.26
C ASP A 52 -19.22 -10.30 2.60
N GLU A 53 -19.66 -11.14 3.53
CA GLU A 53 -19.05 -11.28 4.86
C GLU A 53 -17.59 -11.75 4.84
N ASN A 54 -17.10 -12.27 3.70
CA ASN A 54 -15.72 -12.72 3.52
C ASN A 54 -14.85 -11.67 2.80
N GLY A 55 -15.40 -10.51 2.44
CA GLY A 55 -14.70 -9.44 1.74
C GLY A 55 -14.58 -9.60 0.23
N TYR A 56 -15.48 -10.37 -0.40
CA TYR A 56 -15.51 -10.55 -1.85
C TYR A 56 -16.60 -9.66 -2.44
N TYR A 57 -16.24 -8.90 -3.48
CA TYR A 57 -17.21 -8.16 -4.26
C TYR A 57 -17.92 -9.07 -5.26
N HIS A 58 -19.18 -8.78 -5.56
CA HIS A 58 -20.03 -9.60 -6.42
C HIS A 58 -20.48 -8.81 -7.66
N MET A 59 -20.20 -9.33 -8.85
CA MET A 59 -20.51 -8.70 -10.13
C MET A 59 -21.27 -9.66 -11.06
N GLU A 60 -22.48 -9.27 -11.45
CA GLU A 60 -23.23 -9.96 -12.50
C GLU A 60 -22.68 -9.61 -13.89
N LEU A 61 -22.45 -10.63 -14.72
CA LEU A 61 -21.97 -10.47 -16.09
C LEU A 61 -23.13 -10.44 -17.08
N ASN A 62 -23.13 -9.43 -17.95
CA ASN A 62 -24.03 -9.31 -19.07
C ASN A 62 -23.65 -10.27 -20.21
N SER A 63 -24.49 -11.27 -20.45
CA SER A 63 -24.31 -12.25 -21.55
C SER A 63 -24.49 -11.67 -22.96
N GLU A 64 -25.08 -10.48 -23.08
CA GLU A 64 -25.36 -9.81 -24.35
C GLU A 64 -24.26 -8.83 -24.77
N SER A 65 -23.22 -8.63 -23.95
CA SER A 65 -22.07 -7.79 -24.28
C SER A 65 -20.75 -8.58 -24.27
N ASN A 66 -19.74 -8.03 -24.96
CA ASN A 66 -18.40 -8.61 -24.89
C ASN A 66 -17.76 -8.42 -23.50
N GLN A 67 -18.04 -7.29 -22.84
CA GLN A 67 -17.49 -6.93 -21.52
C GLN A 67 -18.59 -6.33 -20.64
N SER A 68 -18.58 -6.69 -19.36
CA SER A 68 -19.39 -6.04 -18.31
C SER A 68 -18.52 -5.06 -17.57
N LEU A 69 -18.99 -3.83 -17.34
CA LEU A 69 -18.16 -2.74 -16.86
C LEU A 69 -18.51 -2.35 -15.42
N THR A 70 -17.49 -2.17 -14.59
CA THR A 70 -17.61 -1.52 -13.28
C THR A 70 -16.36 -0.68 -12.99
N ARG A 71 -16.52 0.30 -12.11
CA ARG A 71 -15.43 1.20 -11.72
C ARG A 71 -14.85 0.76 -10.38
N LEU A 72 -13.52 0.73 -10.31
CA LEU A 72 -12.77 0.55 -9.08
C LEU A 72 -12.16 1.90 -8.68
N VAL A 73 -11.97 2.09 -7.38
CA VAL A 73 -11.32 3.28 -6.81
C VAL A 73 -10.22 2.84 -5.84
N SER A 74 -9.12 3.58 -5.83
CA SER A 74 -8.08 3.47 -4.81
C SER A 74 -7.99 4.76 -4.03
N TYR A 75 -7.84 4.65 -2.73
CA TYR A 75 -7.61 5.76 -1.81
C TYR A 75 -6.15 5.71 -1.36
N THR A 76 -5.32 6.62 -1.87
CA THR A 76 -3.90 6.71 -1.44
C THR A 76 -3.75 7.48 -0.14
N ASN A 77 -4.68 8.40 0.15
CA ASN A 77 -4.65 9.31 1.29
C ASN A 77 -3.34 10.13 1.40
N ASN A 78 -2.57 10.20 0.31
CA ASN A 78 -1.37 11.02 0.19
C ASN A 78 -1.78 12.43 -0.30
N PRO A 79 -1.28 13.51 0.30
CA PRO A 79 -1.59 14.88 -0.14
C PRO A 79 -1.01 15.25 -1.50
N HIS A 80 -0.14 14.41 -2.07
CA HIS A 80 0.43 14.60 -3.39
C HIS A 80 -0.23 13.69 -4.42
N VAL A 81 -0.31 14.17 -5.67
CA VAL A 81 -0.78 13.36 -6.79
C VAL A 81 0.11 12.12 -6.95
N ASN A 82 -0.50 10.95 -7.01
CA ASN A 82 0.18 9.68 -7.15
C ASN A 82 -0.29 8.96 -8.42
N LYS A 83 0.66 8.28 -9.07
CA LYS A 83 0.35 7.32 -10.13
C LYS A 83 0.00 5.98 -9.49
N VAL A 84 -1.23 5.55 -9.67
CA VAL A 84 -1.72 4.26 -9.18
C VAL A 84 -1.70 3.27 -10.34
N MET A 85 -1.17 2.09 -10.08
CA MET A 85 -1.07 0.98 -11.02
C MET A 85 -2.05 -0.12 -10.66
N TRP A 86 -2.55 -0.84 -11.66
CA TRP A 86 -3.58 -1.86 -11.51
C TRP A 86 -3.26 -3.10 -12.34
N VAL A 87 -3.54 -4.29 -11.82
CA VAL A 87 -3.44 -5.54 -12.57
C VAL A 87 -4.44 -6.58 -12.04
N ALA A 88 -4.93 -7.45 -12.93
CA ALA A 88 -5.76 -8.59 -12.57
C ALA A 88 -4.98 -9.91 -12.82
N ASP A 89 -5.40 -10.99 -12.17
CA ASP A 89 -4.83 -12.35 -12.38
C ASP A 89 -5.29 -13.02 -13.68
N VAL A 90 -6.24 -12.39 -14.38
CA VAL A 90 -6.78 -12.88 -15.65
C VAL A 90 -6.66 -11.83 -16.75
N TYR A 91 -6.70 -12.30 -17.99
CA TYR A 91 -6.73 -11.50 -19.20
C TYR A 91 -7.68 -12.12 -20.22
N TRP A 92 -8.13 -11.33 -21.19
CA TRP A 92 -8.93 -11.79 -22.30
C TRP A 92 -8.04 -12.07 -23.51
N ILE A 93 -8.08 -13.29 -24.05
CA ILE A 93 -7.51 -13.58 -25.37
C ILE A 93 -8.51 -13.15 -26.45
N TYR A 94 -8.21 -12.05 -27.14
CA TYR A 94 -9.00 -11.58 -28.28
C TYR A 94 -8.15 -11.59 -29.54
N ARG A 95 -8.56 -12.42 -30.52
CA ARG A 95 -7.87 -12.55 -31.82
C ARG A 95 -6.37 -12.88 -31.71
N GLY A 96 -6.00 -13.62 -30.66
CA GLY A 96 -4.61 -14.02 -30.40
C GLY A 96 -3.80 -13.03 -29.57
N GLU A 97 -4.39 -11.90 -29.16
CA GLU A 97 -3.75 -10.89 -28.30
C GLU A 97 -4.26 -10.98 -26.87
N GLU A 98 -3.39 -10.70 -25.90
CA GLU A 98 -3.76 -10.56 -24.49
C GLU A 98 -4.28 -9.15 -24.21
N LEU A 99 -5.54 -9.05 -23.80
CA LEU A 99 -6.17 -7.80 -23.40
C LEU A 99 -6.41 -7.80 -21.88
N PRO A 100 -5.98 -6.75 -21.16
CA PRO A 100 -6.22 -6.67 -19.73
C PRO A 100 -7.72 -6.45 -19.45
N VAL A 101 -8.22 -7.07 -18.39
CA VAL A 101 -9.59 -6.83 -17.91
C VAL A 101 -9.68 -5.63 -16.97
N VAL A 102 -8.55 -4.99 -16.63
CA VAL A 102 -8.51 -3.75 -15.84
C VAL A 102 -7.54 -2.77 -16.48
N ASN A 103 -7.92 -1.49 -16.58
CA ASN A 103 -6.99 -0.47 -17.09
C ASN A 103 -5.81 -0.31 -16.14
N SER A 104 -4.59 -0.41 -16.65
CA SER A 104 -3.41 -0.68 -15.82
C SER A 104 -2.85 0.51 -15.03
N ALA A 105 -3.34 1.72 -15.26
CA ALA A 105 -2.84 2.91 -14.57
C ALA A 105 -3.91 4.01 -14.47
N SER A 106 -3.85 4.78 -13.40
CA SER A 106 -4.60 6.01 -13.19
C SER A 106 -3.80 6.98 -12.31
N TYR A 107 -4.29 8.21 -12.18
CA TYR A 107 -3.73 9.21 -11.27
C TYR A 107 -4.76 9.58 -10.23
N THR A 108 -4.30 9.92 -9.03
CA THR A 108 -5.17 10.43 -7.99
C THR A 108 -5.63 11.84 -8.32
N ASP A 109 -6.83 12.17 -7.88
CA ASP A 109 -7.27 13.55 -7.75
C ASP A 109 -6.46 14.27 -6.66
N GLU A 110 -6.15 15.55 -6.88
CA GLU A 110 -5.31 16.35 -5.98
C GLU A 110 -6.02 16.69 -4.66
N GLU A 111 -7.35 16.85 -4.68
CA GLU A 111 -8.13 17.21 -3.49
C GLU A 111 -8.54 15.98 -2.69
N THR A 112 -8.90 14.89 -3.37
CA THR A 112 -9.47 13.70 -2.71
C THR A 112 -8.48 12.56 -2.49
N GLY A 113 -7.37 12.50 -3.23
CA GLY A 113 -6.43 11.37 -3.18
C GLY A 113 -6.96 10.07 -3.80
N GLU A 114 -8.07 10.16 -4.55
CA GLU A 114 -8.76 9.05 -5.19
C GLU A 114 -8.26 8.82 -6.61
N ALA A 115 -7.93 7.58 -6.99
CA ALA A 115 -7.67 7.22 -8.38
C ALA A 115 -8.66 6.16 -8.85
N TYR A 116 -9.18 6.32 -10.08
CA TYR A 116 -10.20 5.44 -10.63
C TYR A 116 -9.68 4.60 -11.78
N THR A 117 -10.13 3.34 -11.87
CA THR A 117 -9.90 2.49 -13.04
C THR A 117 -11.17 1.77 -13.48
N MET A 118 -11.17 1.26 -14.72
CA MET A 118 -12.26 0.46 -15.26
C MET A 118 -11.91 -1.02 -15.17
N PHE A 119 -12.80 -1.82 -14.59
CA PHE A 119 -12.77 -3.29 -14.60
C PHE A 119 -13.84 -3.80 -15.57
N ALA A 120 -13.43 -4.69 -16.47
CA ALA A 120 -14.17 -5.07 -17.67
C ALA A 120 -14.05 -6.59 -17.96
N PRO A 121 -14.49 -7.47 -17.06
CA PRO A 121 -14.51 -8.92 -17.28
C PRO A 121 -15.44 -9.30 -18.44
N ILE A 122 -15.14 -10.45 -19.06
CA ILE A 122 -15.91 -11.02 -20.18
C ILE A 122 -16.80 -12.15 -19.69
N TYR A 123 -17.92 -12.41 -20.38
CA TYR A 123 -18.90 -13.42 -19.95
C TYR A 123 -18.32 -14.83 -19.77
N SER A 124 -17.26 -15.21 -20.50
CA SER A 124 -16.62 -16.53 -20.34
C SER A 124 -15.87 -16.71 -19.02
N MET A 125 -15.63 -15.64 -18.25
CA MET A 125 -15.06 -15.70 -16.90
C MET A 125 -16.13 -15.98 -15.83
N ARG A 126 -17.40 -16.12 -16.22
CA ARG A 126 -18.50 -16.42 -15.31
C ARG A 126 -18.20 -17.64 -14.44
N GLY A 127 -18.31 -17.47 -13.13
CA GLY A 127 -17.99 -18.47 -12.11
C GLY A 127 -16.59 -18.33 -11.52
N ASP A 128 -15.74 -17.48 -12.10
CA ASP A 128 -14.40 -17.21 -11.57
C ASP A 128 -14.45 -16.23 -10.39
N THR A 129 -13.36 -16.25 -9.61
CA THR A 129 -13.02 -15.18 -8.67
C THR A 129 -11.75 -14.51 -9.16
N ILE A 130 -11.86 -13.22 -9.49
CA ILE A 130 -10.78 -12.44 -10.07
C ILE A 130 -10.13 -11.60 -8.97
N THR A 131 -8.81 -11.69 -8.83
CA THR A 131 -8.05 -10.84 -7.93
C THR A 131 -7.54 -9.62 -8.69
N ILE A 132 -7.83 -8.42 -8.19
CA ILE A 132 -7.28 -7.17 -8.72
C ILE A 132 -6.32 -6.59 -7.69
N TRP A 133 -5.06 -6.42 -8.06
CA TRP A 133 -4.07 -5.70 -7.26
C TRP A 133 -3.99 -4.24 -7.70
N SER A 134 -3.73 -3.38 -6.71
CA SER A 134 -3.40 -1.98 -6.91
C SER A 134 -2.14 -1.63 -6.13
N TRP A 135 -1.36 -0.70 -6.64
CA TRP A 135 -0.16 -0.20 -5.93
C TRP A 135 0.24 1.20 -6.40
N TYR A 136 0.99 1.89 -5.55
CA TYR A 136 1.65 3.14 -5.91
C TYR A 136 3.00 3.28 -5.20
N TYR A 137 3.84 4.16 -5.74
CA TYR A 137 5.10 4.58 -5.13
C TYR A 137 4.97 6.00 -4.64
N ASP A 138 5.28 6.22 -3.36
CA ASP A 138 5.29 7.53 -2.73
C ASP A 138 6.68 8.16 -2.86
N GLU A 139 6.88 8.84 -3.99
CA GLU A 139 8.14 9.51 -4.34
C GLU A 139 8.42 10.74 -3.45
N TRP A 140 7.41 11.24 -2.73
CA TRP A 140 7.50 12.46 -1.93
C TRP A 140 7.95 12.20 -0.49
N ASN A 141 7.78 10.98 -0.01
CA ASN A 141 7.95 10.63 1.40
C ASN A 141 8.81 9.35 1.53
N GLY A 142 10.06 9.46 1.07
CA GLY A 142 11.08 8.43 1.24
C GLY A 142 11.01 7.25 0.25
N ASN A 143 10.29 7.39 -0.88
CA ASN A 143 10.12 6.34 -1.90
C ASN A 143 9.49 5.05 -1.34
N LYS A 144 8.41 5.19 -0.56
CA LYS A 144 7.68 4.06 0.01
C LYS A 144 6.82 3.37 -1.05
N TYR A 145 6.62 2.07 -0.89
CA TYR A 145 5.79 1.26 -1.78
C TYR A 145 4.57 0.74 -1.01
N TYR A 146 3.39 0.98 -1.56
CA TYR A 146 2.12 0.54 -1.00
C TYR A 146 1.41 -0.36 -2.00
N ASN A 147 0.89 -1.51 -1.54
CA ASN A 147 0.07 -2.39 -2.36
C ASN A 147 -1.10 -2.97 -1.58
N THR A 148 -2.16 -3.32 -2.29
CA THR A 148 -3.31 -4.04 -1.75
C THR A 148 -4.05 -4.74 -2.89
N SER A 149 -5.07 -5.54 -2.56
CA SER A 149 -5.88 -6.24 -3.54
C SER A 149 -7.31 -6.43 -3.08
N ILE A 150 -8.23 -6.51 -4.03
CA ILE A 150 -9.61 -6.95 -3.83
C ILE A 150 -9.89 -8.23 -4.63
N ARG A 151 -10.95 -8.94 -4.25
CA ARG A 151 -11.44 -10.11 -4.99
C ARG A 151 -12.86 -9.86 -5.47
N VAL A 152 -13.12 -10.19 -6.74
CA VAL A 152 -14.44 -10.04 -7.35
C VAL A 152 -14.91 -11.40 -7.86
N VAL A 153 -16.01 -11.90 -7.30
CA VAL A 153 -16.74 -13.06 -7.81
C VAL A 153 -17.62 -12.58 -8.97
N VAL A 154 -17.42 -13.17 -10.15
CA VAL A 154 -18.19 -12.84 -11.34
C VAL A 154 -19.18 -13.96 -11.67
N TYR A 155 -20.45 -13.64 -11.94
CA TYR A 155 -21.52 -14.65 -12.08
C TYR A 155 -22.56 -14.36 -13.15
#